data_AF-A0A957XPY0-F1
#
_entry.id   AF-A0A957XPY0-F1
#
_cell.length_a   1.000
_cell.length_b   1.000
_cell.length_c   1.000
_cell.angle_alpha   90.00
_cell.angle_beta   90.00
_cell.angle_gamma   90.00
#
_symmetry.space_group_name_H-M   'P 1'
#
loop_
_entity.id
_entity.type
_entity.pdbx_description
1 polymer ?
#
loop_
_entity_poly.entity_id
_entity_poly.type
_entity_poly.pdbx_seq_one_letter_code
_entity_poly.pdbx_strand_id
1 'polypeptide(L)'
;MTKKQKLSGTELINEGWSAGPVMGAALAVAETLQADGLAKEEVLERLNRVRESPFDYQNDPLFDTLAERLIQLEMQQKKRPVVRDKPVPYQVWGDYFEPETLNQMKNAAHLPISQVGALMPDGHPGYGLPIGGVLATENAVIPYGVGMDIACRMRLSIFDESPDILNAQSERFRKALIFNTRFGIGKRDGEWHEGARREHPLLDDPRWEETKLLRHLHDKAVRQMGTSGTSNHFAEWATLTVLEDVPRLGIKAGESRLCFVTHSGSRGVGGTIAQEYTRIAKAVHPELPKEYQQLAWLDLNTEAGQEYWLSMNLAGDF
;
A
#
# COMPACT_ATOMS: atom_id res chain seq x y z
N MET A 1 14.50 65.40 -5.30
CA MET A 1 14.27 63.96 -5.59
C MET A 1 14.24 63.23 -4.26
N THR A 2 13.04 62.91 -3.78
CA THR A 2 12.82 62.05 -2.60
C THR A 2 13.37 60.67 -2.90
N LYS A 3 14.36 60.18 -2.15
CA LYS A 3 14.84 58.79 -2.25
C LYS A 3 13.64 57.87 -2.00
N LYS A 4 13.20 57.11 -3.01
CA LYS A 4 12.23 56.03 -2.82
C LYS A 4 12.80 55.08 -1.76
N GLN A 5 12.13 54.93 -0.63
CA GLN A 5 12.58 54.06 0.45
C GLN A 5 12.40 52.60 0.02
N LYS A 6 13.50 51.83 -0.01
CA LYS A 6 13.46 50.40 -0.31
C LYS A 6 12.74 49.65 0.80
N LEU A 7 11.94 48.64 0.44
CA LEU A 7 11.33 47.72 1.40
C LEU A 7 12.43 46.87 2.02
N SER A 8 12.52 46.85 3.36
CA SER A 8 13.57 46.10 4.08
C SER A 8 13.05 44.78 4.65
N GLY A 9 13.97 43.84 4.88
CA GLY A 9 13.62 42.56 5.51
C GLY A 9 13.04 42.72 6.92
N THR A 10 13.50 43.72 7.69
CA THR A 10 12.94 44.05 9.01
C THR A 10 11.47 44.45 8.93
N GLU A 11 11.08 45.17 7.89
CA GLU A 11 9.70 45.60 7.69
C GLU A 11 8.81 44.45 7.26
N LEU A 12 9.30 43.56 6.38
CA LEU A 12 8.59 42.33 6.05
C LEU A 12 8.40 41.43 7.30
N ILE A 13 9.40 41.34 8.19
CA ILE A 13 9.26 40.60 9.45
C ILE A 13 8.16 41.20 10.33
N ASN A 14 8.08 42.53 10.43
CA ASN A 14 7.01 43.20 11.18
C ASN A 14 5.62 42.96 10.58
N GLU A 15 5.54 42.69 9.28
CA GLU A 15 4.33 42.31 8.53
C GLU A 15 4.06 40.79 8.54
N GLY A 16 4.75 40.03 9.40
CA GLY A 16 4.51 38.60 9.61
C GLY A 16 5.21 37.67 8.61
N TRP A 17 6.20 38.15 7.86
CA TRP A 17 7.01 37.29 6.98
C TRP A 17 8.07 36.52 7.76
N SER A 18 8.24 35.24 7.40
CA SER A 18 9.26 34.38 8.00
C SER A 18 10.65 34.68 7.43
N ALA A 19 11.67 34.71 8.30
CA ALA A 19 13.07 34.79 7.87
C ALA A 19 13.49 33.53 7.10
N GLY A 20 14.50 33.65 6.21
CA GLY A 20 15.07 32.52 5.46
C GLY A 20 14.84 32.59 3.94
N PRO A 21 14.76 31.45 3.22
CA PRO A 21 14.69 31.43 1.76
C PRO A 21 13.51 32.20 1.16
N VAL A 22 12.35 32.20 1.83
CA VAL A 22 11.16 32.98 1.44
C VAL A 22 11.43 34.49 1.50
N MET A 23 12.14 34.95 2.54
CA MET A 23 12.51 36.36 2.70
C MET A 23 13.40 36.84 1.55
N GLY A 24 14.37 36.02 1.12
CA GLY A 24 15.24 36.35 0.00
C GLY A 24 14.47 36.52 -1.32
N ALA A 25 13.54 35.61 -1.60
CA ALA A 25 12.69 35.69 -2.78
C ALA A 25 11.74 36.90 -2.74
N ALA A 26 11.14 37.19 -1.59
CA ALA A 26 10.25 38.33 -1.41
C ALA A 26 10.97 39.67 -1.64
N LEU A 27 12.21 39.81 -1.14
CA LEU A 27 13.01 41.02 -1.34
C LEU A 27 13.47 41.19 -2.80
N ALA A 28 13.76 40.10 -3.52
CA ALA A 28 14.11 40.17 -4.95
C ALA A 28 12.94 40.65 -5.82
N VAL A 29 11.73 40.14 -5.53
CA VAL A 29 10.48 40.60 -6.17
C VAL A 29 10.20 42.06 -5.80
N ALA A 30 10.39 42.44 -4.53
CA ALA A 30 10.20 43.81 -4.07
C ALA A 30 11.14 44.79 -4.80
N GLU A 31 12.42 44.42 -4.97
CA GLU A 31 13.39 45.25 -5.69
C GLU A 31 12.98 45.47 -7.15
N THR A 32 12.50 44.42 -7.82
CA THR A 32 12.00 44.49 -9.20
C THR A 32 10.80 45.44 -9.31
N LEU A 33 9.79 45.27 -8.47
CA LEU A 33 8.60 46.14 -8.47
C LEU A 33 8.92 47.60 -8.09
N GLN A 34 9.88 47.83 -7.19
CA GLN A 34 10.32 49.19 -6.84
C GLN A 34 11.14 49.84 -7.96
N ALA A 35 11.89 49.06 -8.73
CA ALA A 35 12.58 49.54 -9.94
C ALA A 35 11.57 49.96 -11.02
N ASP A 36 10.46 49.24 -11.16
CA ASP A 36 9.32 49.60 -12.03
C ASP A 36 8.49 50.78 -11.50
N GLY A 37 8.84 51.24 -10.30
CA GLY A 37 8.40 52.51 -9.77
C GLY A 37 7.23 52.46 -8.79
N LEU A 38 6.78 51.27 -8.40
CA LEU A 38 5.70 51.08 -7.45
C LEU A 38 6.04 51.67 -6.07
N ALA A 39 5.01 52.18 -5.40
CA ALA A 39 5.11 52.60 -4.01
C ALA A 39 5.28 51.37 -3.10
N LYS A 40 5.89 51.59 -1.93
CA LYS A 40 6.24 50.51 -1.00
C LYS A 40 5.00 49.78 -0.48
N GLU A 41 3.93 50.51 -0.25
CA GLU A 41 2.63 50.00 0.18
C GLU A 41 2.02 49.07 -0.87
N GLU A 42 2.13 49.43 -2.16
CA GLU A 42 1.64 48.63 -3.27
C GLU A 42 2.47 47.34 -3.47
N VAL A 43 3.79 47.43 -3.27
CA VAL A 43 4.68 46.27 -3.28
C VAL A 43 4.31 45.27 -2.18
N LEU A 44 4.10 45.78 -0.96
CA LEU A 44 3.72 44.95 0.17
C LEU A 44 2.36 44.26 -0.06
N GLU A 45 1.39 44.98 -0.61
CA GLU A 45 0.09 44.41 -0.96
C GLU A 45 0.21 43.23 -1.94
N ARG A 46 1.00 43.40 -3.01
CA ARG A 46 1.23 42.33 -4.00
C ARG A 46 1.93 41.12 -3.39
N LEU A 47 2.97 41.34 -2.58
CA LEU A 47 3.66 40.27 -1.88
C LEU A 47 2.70 39.50 -0.95
N ASN A 48 1.82 40.22 -0.23
CA ASN A 48 0.85 39.60 0.66
C ASN A 48 -0.19 38.76 -0.09
N ARG A 49 -0.65 39.18 -1.28
CA ARG A 49 -1.54 38.36 -2.13
C ARG A 49 -0.88 37.03 -2.54
N VAL A 50 0.40 37.06 -2.91
CA VAL A 50 1.14 35.83 -3.24
C VAL A 50 1.31 34.96 -1.99
N ARG A 51 1.54 35.56 -0.82
CA ARG A 51 1.61 34.85 0.47
C ARG A 51 0.29 34.18 0.84
N GLU A 52 -0.83 34.82 0.57
CA GLU A 52 -2.18 34.32 0.88
C GLU A 52 -2.64 33.23 -0.09
N SER A 53 -2.17 33.23 -1.34
CA SER A 53 -2.61 32.27 -2.36
C SER A 53 -1.47 31.89 -3.32
N PRO A 54 -0.40 31.22 -2.83
CA PRO A 54 0.81 31.01 -3.62
C PRO A 54 0.62 30.07 -4.81
N PHE A 55 -0.39 29.18 -4.77
CA PHE A 55 -0.72 28.28 -5.88
C PHE A 55 -1.15 29.01 -7.16
N ASP A 56 -1.77 30.19 -7.03
CA ASP A 56 -2.24 30.98 -8.16
C ASP A 56 -1.08 31.61 -8.96
N TYR A 57 0.13 31.63 -8.39
CA TYR A 57 1.31 32.30 -8.93
C TYR A 57 2.43 31.36 -9.36
N GLN A 58 2.20 30.04 -9.39
CA GLN A 58 3.23 29.04 -9.74
C GLN A 58 3.85 29.25 -11.14
N ASN A 59 3.10 29.85 -12.06
CA ASN A 59 3.54 30.12 -13.43
C ASN A 59 3.62 31.63 -13.71
N ASP A 60 3.59 32.46 -12.66
CA ASP A 60 3.66 33.91 -12.83
C ASP A 60 5.11 34.33 -13.14
N PRO A 61 5.37 35.12 -14.20
CA PRO A 61 6.72 35.49 -14.63
C PRO A 61 7.56 36.25 -13.60
N LEU A 62 6.93 36.87 -12.60
CA LEU A 62 7.59 37.63 -11.55
C LEU A 62 7.54 36.92 -10.20
N PHE A 63 6.44 36.21 -9.91
CA PHE A 63 6.18 35.65 -8.59
C PHE A 63 6.47 34.14 -8.48
N ASP A 64 6.80 33.44 -9.56
CA ASP A 64 7.01 31.97 -9.60
C ASP A 64 7.91 31.43 -8.47
N THR A 65 9.07 32.06 -8.28
CA THR A 65 10.10 31.63 -7.34
C THR A 65 9.64 31.89 -5.92
N LEU A 66 8.94 33.00 -5.68
CA LEU A 66 8.37 33.33 -4.39
C LEU A 66 7.24 32.35 -4.03
N ALA A 67 6.37 32.08 -5.01
CA ALA A 67 5.28 31.13 -4.90
C ALA A 67 5.78 29.71 -4.59
N GLU A 68 6.78 29.21 -5.32
CA GLU A 68 7.39 27.90 -5.10
C GLU A 68 7.92 27.76 -3.66
N ARG A 69 8.61 28.79 -3.16
CA ARG A 69 9.15 28.78 -1.79
C ARG A 69 8.07 28.83 -0.73
N LEU A 70 7.00 29.59 -0.95
CA LEU A 70 5.85 29.65 -0.05
C LEU A 70 5.10 28.31 -0.02
N ILE A 71 4.92 27.66 -1.17
CA ILE A 71 4.31 26.31 -1.26
C ILE A 71 5.18 25.29 -0.53
N GLN A 72 6.50 25.29 -0.77
CA GLN A 72 7.42 24.41 -0.06
C GLN A 72 7.36 24.62 1.46
N LEU A 73 7.32 25.89 1.91
CA LEU A 73 7.22 26.23 3.32
C LEU A 73 5.87 25.80 3.89
N GLU A 74 4.76 26.02 3.18
CA GLU A 74 3.42 25.61 3.60
C GLU A 74 3.33 24.08 3.71
N MET A 75 3.90 23.35 2.76
CA MET A 75 4.00 21.89 2.80
C MET A 75 4.89 21.40 3.96
N GLN A 76 5.97 22.11 4.27
CA GLN A 76 6.85 21.80 5.42
C GLN A 76 6.22 22.17 6.78
N GLN A 77 5.42 23.25 6.85
CA GLN A 77 4.74 23.71 8.06
C GLN A 77 3.44 22.94 8.32
N LYS A 78 2.77 22.43 7.27
CA LYS A 78 1.72 21.39 7.35
C LYS A 78 2.28 20.01 7.71
N LYS A 79 3.38 19.94 8.48
CA LYS A 79 3.76 18.76 9.25
C LYS A 79 2.65 18.46 10.26
N ARG A 80 1.65 17.72 9.80
CA ARG A 80 0.77 16.93 10.67
C ARG A 80 1.68 16.17 11.65
N PRO A 81 1.28 16.00 12.92
CA PRO A 81 2.03 15.11 13.80
C PRO A 81 2.21 13.77 13.08
N VAL A 82 3.47 13.29 13.06
CA VAL A 82 3.90 12.09 12.32
C VAL A 82 3.02 10.88 12.70
N VAL A 83 2.50 10.90 13.92
CA VAL A 83 1.54 9.97 14.50
C VAL A 83 0.55 10.78 15.33
N ARG A 84 -0.75 10.45 15.30
CA ARG A 84 -1.80 11.10 16.11
C ARG A 84 -1.62 10.79 17.59
N ASP A 85 -2.03 11.69 18.47
CA ASP A 85 -2.03 11.43 19.93
C ASP A 85 -3.08 10.40 20.35
N LYS A 86 -4.18 10.31 19.59
CA LYS A 86 -5.28 9.38 19.83
C LYS A 86 -5.46 8.46 18.62
N PRO A 87 -5.74 7.16 18.82
CA PRO A 87 -6.06 6.27 17.73
C PRO A 87 -7.41 6.65 17.10
N VAL A 88 -7.58 6.34 15.83
CA VAL A 88 -8.92 6.24 15.23
C VAL A 88 -9.71 5.11 15.89
N PRO A 89 -11.05 5.12 15.82
CA PRO A 89 -11.85 4.01 16.33
C PRO A 89 -11.43 2.68 15.67
N TYR A 90 -11.31 1.63 16.49
CA TYR A 90 -11.21 0.27 15.99
C TYR A 90 -11.91 -0.70 16.95
N GLN A 91 -12.46 -1.77 16.38
CA GLN A 91 -13.13 -2.81 17.15
C GLN A 91 -12.27 -4.07 17.21
N VAL A 92 -12.28 -4.74 18.35
CA VAL A 92 -11.58 -6.01 18.56
C VAL A 92 -12.62 -7.10 18.80
N TRP A 93 -12.53 -8.18 18.05
CA TRP A 93 -13.35 -9.39 18.24
C TRP A 93 -12.45 -10.50 18.75
N GLY A 94 -12.76 -11.06 19.92
CA GLY A 94 -11.94 -12.06 20.60
C GLY A 94 -11.35 -11.52 21.91
N ASP A 95 -10.95 -12.43 22.79
CA ASP A 95 -10.55 -12.10 24.16
C ASP A 95 -9.06 -12.33 24.46
N TYR A 96 -8.37 -13.11 23.62
CA TYR A 96 -7.03 -13.61 23.89
C TYR A 96 -6.07 -13.24 22.77
N PHE A 97 -5.34 -12.14 22.97
CA PHE A 97 -4.32 -11.67 22.03
C PHE A 97 -2.97 -11.56 22.72
N GLU A 98 -1.91 -11.82 21.96
CA GLU A 98 -0.57 -11.45 22.37
C GLU A 98 -0.48 -9.91 22.50
N PRO A 99 0.25 -9.38 23.50
CA PRO A 99 0.40 -7.93 23.67
C PRO A 99 0.94 -7.23 22.42
N GLU A 100 1.81 -7.91 21.66
CA GLU A 100 2.34 -7.38 20.40
C GLU A 100 1.25 -7.16 19.35
N THR A 101 0.31 -8.09 19.19
CA THR A 101 -0.84 -7.96 18.27
C THR A 101 -1.65 -6.69 18.57
N LEU A 102 -1.96 -6.47 19.84
CA LEU A 102 -2.73 -5.30 20.26
C LEU A 102 -1.93 -4.00 20.06
N ASN A 103 -0.62 -4.04 20.30
CA ASN A 103 0.27 -2.89 20.07
C ASN A 103 0.39 -2.56 18.57
N GLN A 104 0.50 -3.57 17.70
CA GLN A 104 0.54 -3.40 16.25
C GLN A 104 -0.76 -2.76 15.74
N MET A 105 -1.93 -3.26 16.17
CA MET A 105 -3.23 -2.66 15.83
C MET A 105 -3.34 -1.22 16.35
N LYS A 106 -2.92 -1.00 17.59
CA LYS A 106 -2.92 0.33 18.22
C LYS A 106 -2.05 1.29 17.42
N ASN A 107 -0.81 0.94 17.10
CA ASN A 107 0.10 1.78 16.33
C ASN A 107 -0.50 2.11 14.95
N ALA A 108 -1.03 1.11 14.25
CA ALA A 108 -1.71 1.31 12.97
C ALA A 108 -2.86 2.33 13.07
N ALA A 109 -3.66 2.28 14.14
CA ALA A 109 -4.75 3.22 14.37
C ALA A 109 -4.28 4.67 14.69
N HIS A 110 -3.01 4.89 15.08
CA HIS A 110 -2.47 6.23 15.32
C HIS A 110 -1.87 6.88 14.06
N LEU A 111 -1.67 6.15 12.95
CA LEU A 111 -1.13 6.74 11.73
C LEU A 111 -2.03 7.86 11.21
N PRO A 112 -1.50 8.94 10.63
CA PRO A 112 -2.29 10.08 10.15
C PRO A 112 -3.18 9.75 8.93
N ILE A 113 -2.93 8.62 8.27
CA ILE A 113 -3.73 8.15 7.12
C ILE A 113 -4.90 7.25 7.53
N SER A 114 -4.90 6.70 8.75
CA SER A 114 -5.93 5.76 9.19
C SER A 114 -7.29 6.45 9.37
N GLN A 115 -8.38 5.74 9.12
CA GLN A 115 -9.76 6.23 9.25
C GLN A 115 -10.56 5.42 10.27
N VAL A 116 -10.48 4.09 10.20
CA VAL A 116 -11.11 3.15 11.12
C VAL A 116 -10.35 1.82 11.02
N GLY A 117 -10.43 0.99 12.06
CA GLY A 117 -9.83 -0.34 12.02
C GLY A 117 -10.68 -1.44 12.67
N ALA A 118 -10.20 -2.66 12.54
CA ALA A 118 -10.77 -3.83 13.18
C ALA A 118 -9.67 -4.88 13.42
N LEU A 119 -9.79 -5.66 14.49
CA LEU A 119 -8.94 -6.82 14.77
C LEU A 119 -9.82 -8.06 14.92
N MET A 120 -9.59 -9.03 14.05
CA MET A 120 -10.34 -10.29 14.00
C MET A 120 -9.89 -11.27 15.10
N PRO A 121 -10.72 -12.29 15.43
CA PRO A 121 -10.42 -13.26 16.51
C PRO A 121 -9.18 -14.12 16.30
N ASP A 122 -8.71 -14.25 15.07
CA ASP A 122 -7.49 -14.96 14.69
C ASP A 122 -6.25 -14.05 14.69
N GLY A 123 -6.39 -12.83 15.23
CA GLY A 123 -5.34 -11.83 15.22
C GLY A 123 -4.05 -12.27 15.93
N HIS A 124 -2.91 -12.11 15.26
CA HIS A 124 -1.59 -12.46 15.80
C HIS A 124 -0.49 -11.56 15.21
N PRO A 125 0.74 -11.58 15.76
CA PRO A 125 1.79 -10.69 15.30
C PRO A 125 2.09 -10.82 13.80
N GLY A 126 2.10 -9.68 13.11
CA GLY A 126 2.45 -9.54 11.70
C GLY A 126 3.63 -8.60 11.50
N TYR A 127 3.73 -8.01 10.31
CA TYR A 127 4.70 -6.96 10.00
C TYR A 127 3.97 -5.61 9.96
N GLY A 128 4.13 -4.79 10.99
CA GLY A 128 3.43 -3.50 11.12
C GLY A 128 1.97 -3.66 11.54
N LEU A 129 1.08 -4.00 10.60
CA LEU A 129 -0.31 -4.34 10.90
C LEU A 129 -0.36 -5.83 11.35
N PRO A 130 -1.12 -6.20 12.39
CA PRO A 130 -1.22 -7.60 12.78
C PRO A 130 -1.96 -8.40 11.71
N ILE A 131 -1.62 -9.68 11.60
CA ILE A 131 -2.45 -10.61 10.81
C ILE A 131 -3.83 -10.65 11.48
N GLY A 132 -4.91 -10.72 10.69
CA GLY A 132 -6.28 -10.52 11.18
C GLY A 132 -6.65 -9.06 11.45
N GLY A 133 -5.74 -8.12 11.20
CA GLY A 133 -6.02 -6.68 11.25
C GLY A 133 -6.67 -6.18 9.96
N VAL A 134 -7.64 -5.28 10.09
CA VAL A 134 -8.24 -4.51 8.99
C VAL A 134 -8.04 -3.04 9.32
N LEU A 135 -7.54 -2.27 8.35
CA LEU A 135 -7.33 -0.84 8.51
C LEU A 135 -7.81 -0.13 7.24
N ALA A 136 -8.77 0.78 7.39
CA ALA A 136 -9.15 1.70 6.32
C ALA A 136 -8.22 2.91 6.36
N THR A 137 -7.64 3.24 5.21
CA THR A 137 -6.72 4.37 5.02
C THR A 137 -7.27 5.36 4.00
N GLU A 138 -6.95 6.64 4.19
CA GLU A 138 -7.31 7.71 3.26
C GLU A 138 -6.20 7.89 2.23
N ASN A 139 -6.52 7.61 0.97
CA ASN A 139 -5.66 7.85 -0.19
C ASN A 139 -4.20 7.36 -0.05
N ALA A 140 -4.00 6.26 0.66
CA ALA A 140 -2.67 5.73 0.95
C ALA A 140 -2.75 4.22 1.12
N VAL A 141 -1.63 3.53 0.85
CA VAL A 141 -1.52 2.09 1.08
C VAL A 141 -0.26 1.77 1.87
N ILE A 142 -0.40 0.86 2.83
CA ILE A 142 0.70 0.33 3.63
C ILE A 142 1.07 -1.03 3.04
N PRO A 143 2.23 -1.20 2.37
CA PRO A 143 2.52 -2.45 1.67
C PRO A 143 2.55 -3.69 2.58
N TYR A 144 3.11 -3.57 3.78
CA TYR A 144 3.04 -4.64 4.79
C TYR A 144 1.66 -4.81 5.44
N GLY A 145 0.80 -3.79 5.37
CA GLY A 145 -0.60 -3.91 5.78
C GLY A 145 -1.43 -4.76 4.82
N VAL A 146 -1.03 -4.83 3.54
CA VAL A 146 -1.57 -5.78 2.55
C VAL A 146 -0.97 -7.17 2.79
N GLY A 147 0.32 -7.23 3.09
CA GLY A 147 1.05 -8.44 3.42
C GLY A 147 2.13 -8.80 2.40
N MET A 148 3.01 -9.72 2.80
CA MET A 148 4.12 -10.17 1.97
C MET A 148 3.67 -11.10 0.84
N ASP A 149 2.78 -12.04 1.13
CA ASP A 149 2.17 -12.89 0.11
C ASP A 149 0.86 -12.23 -0.36
N ILE A 150 1.01 -11.24 -1.25
CA ILE A 150 -0.12 -10.45 -1.77
C ILE A 150 -1.18 -11.41 -2.31
N ALA A 151 -2.42 -11.22 -1.84
CA ALA A 151 -3.58 -12.01 -2.23
C ALA A 151 -3.44 -13.53 -2.00
N CYS A 152 -2.69 -13.92 -0.96
CA CYS A 152 -2.79 -15.23 -0.35
C CYS A 152 -4.24 -15.50 0.09
N ARG A 153 -4.84 -16.57 -0.43
CA ARG A 153 -6.26 -16.86 -0.26
C ARG A 153 -6.55 -18.35 -0.40
N MET A 154 -7.72 -18.73 0.12
CA MET A 154 -8.25 -20.07 -0.09
C MET A 154 -9.25 -20.09 -1.24
N ARG A 155 -9.29 -21.23 -1.95
CA ARG A 155 -10.34 -21.57 -2.91
C ARG A 155 -10.94 -22.92 -2.53
N LEU A 156 -12.26 -22.97 -2.44
CA LEU A 156 -13.04 -24.19 -2.23
C LEU A 156 -13.73 -24.55 -3.54
N SER A 157 -13.42 -25.73 -4.09
CA SER A 157 -14.14 -26.33 -5.22
C SER A 157 -15.02 -27.45 -4.71
N ILE A 158 -16.30 -27.44 -5.06
CA ILE A 158 -17.30 -28.40 -4.57
C ILE A 158 -17.74 -29.26 -5.76
N PHE A 159 -17.76 -30.58 -5.56
CA PHE A 159 -18.12 -31.55 -6.59
C PHE A 159 -19.48 -32.18 -6.28
N ASP A 160 -20.22 -32.53 -7.32
CA ASP A 160 -21.48 -33.27 -7.21
C ASP A 160 -21.22 -34.77 -6.98
N GLU A 161 -20.46 -35.08 -5.94
CA GLU A 161 -19.99 -36.42 -5.61
C GLU A 161 -20.01 -36.64 -4.09
N SER A 162 -20.28 -37.88 -3.66
CA SER A 162 -20.14 -38.27 -2.26
C SER A 162 -18.65 -38.28 -1.85
N PRO A 163 -18.30 -37.77 -0.65
CA PRO A 163 -16.94 -37.87 -0.12
C PRO A 163 -16.45 -39.31 0.09
N ASP A 164 -17.35 -40.30 0.15
CA ASP A 164 -16.99 -41.73 0.33
C ASP A 164 -16.04 -42.24 -0.76
N ILE A 165 -16.06 -41.60 -1.93
CA ILE A 165 -15.16 -41.91 -3.05
C ILE A 165 -13.68 -41.71 -2.68
N LEU A 166 -13.36 -40.86 -1.70
CA LEU A 166 -11.99 -40.67 -1.21
C LEU A 166 -11.43 -41.93 -0.58
N ASN A 167 -12.26 -42.66 0.18
CA ASN A 167 -11.86 -43.93 0.78
C ASN A 167 -11.82 -45.04 -0.25
N ALA A 168 -12.83 -45.09 -1.14
CA ALA A 168 -12.91 -46.12 -2.17
C ALA A 168 -11.80 -46.02 -3.23
N GLN A 169 -11.27 -44.81 -3.50
CA GLN A 169 -10.29 -44.56 -4.55
C GLN A 169 -9.09 -43.72 -4.06
N SER A 170 -8.65 -43.94 -2.82
CA SER A 170 -7.61 -43.15 -2.15
C SER A 170 -6.33 -42.97 -2.98
N GLU A 171 -5.87 -44.04 -3.63
CA GLU A 171 -4.66 -43.99 -4.47
C GLU A 171 -4.83 -43.11 -5.72
N ARG A 172 -6.03 -43.06 -6.31
CA ARG A 172 -6.34 -42.19 -7.45
C ARG A 172 -6.25 -40.72 -7.03
N PHE A 173 -6.88 -40.36 -5.92
CA PHE A 173 -6.88 -38.98 -5.42
C PHE A 173 -5.49 -38.55 -4.94
N ARG A 174 -4.75 -39.44 -4.27
CA ARG A 174 -3.35 -39.19 -3.88
C ARG A 174 -2.47 -38.93 -5.09
N LYS A 175 -2.55 -39.77 -6.13
CA LYS A 175 -1.84 -39.53 -7.40
C LYS A 175 -2.26 -38.22 -8.03
N ALA A 176 -3.56 -37.92 -8.09
CA ALA A 176 -4.06 -36.67 -8.64
C ALA A 176 -3.46 -35.45 -7.93
N LEU A 177 -3.38 -35.45 -6.60
CA LEU A 177 -2.70 -34.38 -5.85
C LEU A 177 -1.23 -34.27 -6.24
N ILE A 178 -0.47 -35.35 -6.15
CA ILE A 178 0.99 -35.34 -6.38
C ILE A 178 1.33 -34.91 -7.82
N PHE A 179 0.55 -35.34 -8.81
CA PHE A 179 0.81 -35.00 -10.21
C PHE A 179 0.32 -33.60 -10.60
N ASN A 180 -0.71 -33.07 -9.94
CA ASN A 180 -1.33 -31.80 -10.31
C ASN A 180 -1.06 -30.65 -9.34
N THR A 181 -0.22 -30.86 -8.32
CA THR A 181 0.23 -29.81 -7.40
C THR A 181 1.74 -29.78 -7.33
N ARG A 182 2.31 -28.61 -7.03
CA ARG A 182 3.75 -28.42 -6.87
C ARG A 182 4.05 -27.56 -5.67
N PHE A 183 4.82 -28.11 -4.74
CA PHE A 183 5.18 -27.46 -3.48
C PHE A 183 6.70 -27.30 -3.40
N GLY A 184 7.17 -26.17 -2.90
CA GLY A 184 8.59 -25.88 -2.77
C GLY A 184 8.97 -24.47 -3.23
N ILE A 185 10.27 -24.19 -3.16
CA ILE A 185 10.87 -22.93 -3.60
C ILE A 185 11.83 -23.22 -4.76
N GLY A 186 11.50 -22.74 -5.96
CA GLY A 186 12.40 -22.74 -7.12
C GLY A 186 12.60 -24.08 -7.82
N LYS A 187 13.57 -24.11 -8.74
CA LYS A 187 13.79 -25.10 -9.82
C LYS A 187 13.78 -26.60 -9.47
N ARG A 188 13.97 -26.99 -8.20
CA ARG A 188 14.03 -28.42 -7.82
C ARG A 188 12.69 -28.97 -7.36
N ASP A 189 11.98 -28.25 -6.50
CA ASP A 189 10.76 -28.73 -5.86
C ASP A 189 9.54 -27.84 -6.19
N GLY A 190 9.75 -26.55 -6.45
CA GLY A 190 8.71 -25.55 -6.67
C GLY A 190 8.47 -25.16 -8.14
N GLU A 191 8.92 -25.96 -9.11
CA GLU A 191 8.70 -25.69 -10.54
C GLU A 191 8.13 -26.93 -11.25
N TRP A 192 7.35 -26.70 -12.30
CA TRP A 192 6.91 -27.74 -13.21
C TRP A 192 8.07 -28.28 -14.04
N HIS A 193 8.00 -29.56 -14.43
CA HIS A 193 8.95 -30.12 -15.40
C HIS A 193 8.93 -29.32 -16.71
N GLU A 194 10.05 -29.35 -17.44
CA GLU A 194 10.16 -28.70 -18.75
C GLU A 194 9.03 -29.18 -19.68
N GLY A 195 8.30 -28.24 -20.29
CA GLY A 195 7.10 -28.52 -21.11
C GLY A 195 5.78 -28.70 -20.34
N ALA A 196 5.79 -28.73 -19.00
CA ALA A 196 4.58 -28.83 -18.16
C ALA A 196 4.19 -27.51 -17.47
N ARG A 197 4.78 -26.39 -17.91
CA ARG A 197 4.44 -25.05 -17.39
C ARG A 197 2.98 -24.73 -17.69
N ARG A 198 2.32 -24.05 -16.75
CA ARG A 198 0.94 -23.59 -16.91
C ARG A 198 0.95 -22.26 -17.64
N GLU A 199 0.39 -22.25 -18.84
CA GLU A 199 0.07 -21.01 -19.54
C GLU A 199 -1.18 -20.40 -18.93
N HIS A 200 -1.18 -19.08 -18.78
CA HIS A 200 -2.32 -18.32 -18.31
C HIS A 200 -2.29 -16.94 -18.98
N PRO A 201 -3.42 -16.37 -19.42
CA PRO A 201 -3.45 -15.06 -20.10
C PRO A 201 -2.79 -13.94 -19.31
N LEU A 202 -2.75 -14.05 -17.97
CA LEU A 202 -2.08 -13.08 -17.11
C LEU A 202 -0.57 -13.00 -17.36
N LEU A 203 0.06 -14.04 -17.90
CA LEU A 203 1.49 -13.98 -18.26
C LEU A 203 1.72 -13.05 -19.45
N ASP A 204 0.71 -12.76 -20.27
CA ASP A 204 0.79 -11.84 -21.41
C ASP A 204 0.21 -10.45 -21.06
N ASP A 205 -0.10 -10.20 -19.79
CA ASP A 205 -0.69 -8.94 -19.34
C ASP A 205 0.29 -7.77 -19.56
N PRO A 206 -0.12 -6.67 -20.21
CA PRO A 206 0.77 -5.55 -20.50
C PRO A 206 1.34 -4.88 -19.25
N ARG A 207 0.70 -5.05 -18.08
CA ARG A 207 1.21 -4.53 -16.80
C ARG A 207 2.61 -5.00 -16.46
N TRP A 208 3.04 -6.16 -16.97
CA TRP A 208 4.41 -6.64 -16.78
C TRP A 208 5.46 -5.68 -17.35
N GLU A 209 5.12 -4.90 -18.38
CA GLU A 209 6.02 -3.98 -19.06
C GLU A 209 6.05 -2.57 -18.43
N GLU A 210 5.13 -2.26 -17.52
CA GLU A 210 4.93 -0.90 -17.00
C GLU A 210 6.09 -0.42 -16.11
N THR A 211 6.68 -1.31 -15.31
CA THR A 211 7.79 -0.95 -14.42
C THR A 211 8.99 -1.86 -14.61
N LYS A 212 10.19 -1.35 -14.26
CA LYS A 212 11.42 -2.16 -14.29
C LYS A 212 11.28 -3.38 -13.39
N LEU A 213 10.66 -3.23 -12.22
CA LEU A 213 10.46 -4.32 -11.27
C LEU A 213 9.62 -5.45 -11.90
N LEU A 214 8.49 -5.11 -12.50
CA LEU A 214 7.58 -6.09 -13.08
C LEU A 214 8.21 -6.84 -14.25
N ARG A 215 8.95 -6.16 -15.14
CA ARG A 215 9.72 -6.81 -16.21
C ARG A 215 10.70 -7.84 -15.69
N HIS A 216 11.39 -7.55 -14.58
CA HIS A 216 12.30 -8.51 -13.95
C HIS A 216 11.58 -9.66 -13.24
N LEU A 217 10.33 -9.47 -12.83
CA LEU A 217 9.51 -10.47 -12.17
C LEU A 217 8.77 -11.39 -13.14
N HIS A 218 8.56 -10.99 -14.39
CA HIS A 218 7.84 -11.79 -15.39
C HIS A 218 8.39 -13.22 -15.53
N ASP A 219 9.71 -13.34 -15.69
CA ASP A 219 10.40 -14.63 -15.75
C ASP A 219 10.16 -15.50 -14.51
N LYS A 220 10.05 -14.88 -13.33
CA LYS A 220 9.72 -15.56 -12.07
C LYS A 220 8.25 -15.97 -12.07
N ALA A 221 7.34 -15.10 -12.51
CA ALA A 221 5.92 -15.40 -12.67
C ALA A 221 5.69 -16.62 -13.56
N VAL A 222 6.35 -16.68 -14.73
CA VAL A 222 6.29 -17.83 -15.65
C VAL A 222 6.72 -19.15 -14.98
N ARG A 223 7.73 -19.11 -14.11
CA ARG A 223 8.22 -20.30 -13.40
C ARG A 223 7.32 -20.72 -12.24
N GLN A 224 6.67 -19.76 -11.58
CA GLN A 224 5.89 -20.01 -10.37
C GLN A 224 4.38 -20.19 -10.63
N MET A 225 3.91 -19.87 -11.84
CA MET A 225 2.51 -20.02 -12.26
C MET A 225 2.02 -21.46 -12.08
N GLY A 226 0.88 -21.61 -11.39
CA GLY A 226 0.28 -22.90 -11.09
C GLY A 226 1.06 -23.74 -10.07
N THR A 227 1.87 -23.13 -9.21
CA THR A 227 2.54 -23.82 -8.09
C THR A 227 1.89 -23.42 -6.76
N SER A 228 1.85 -24.34 -5.80
CA SER A 228 1.20 -24.13 -4.50
C SER A 228 2.10 -23.41 -3.51
N GLY A 229 3.41 -23.71 -3.50
CA GLY A 229 4.37 -23.04 -2.64
C GLY A 229 4.78 -23.77 -1.38
N THR A 230 4.96 -23.04 -0.28
CA THR A 230 5.50 -23.54 0.99
C THR A 230 4.79 -22.90 2.18
N SER A 231 5.21 -23.25 3.41
CA SER A 231 4.62 -22.74 4.66
C SER A 231 3.17 -23.19 4.82
N ASN A 232 2.24 -22.29 5.10
CA ASN A 232 0.83 -22.56 5.31
C ASN A 232 0.05 -22.87 4.02
N HIS A 233 0.70 -22.97 2.86
CA HIS A 233 0.05 -23.31 1.59
C HIS A 233 -0.18 -24.81 1.48
N PHE A 234 -1.38 -25.20 1.03
CA PHE A 234 -1.80 -26.60 0.92
C PHE A 234 -2.79 -26.81 -0.23
N ALA A 235 -3.01 -28.08 -0.56
CA ALA A 235 -3.98 -28.53 -1.54
C ALA A 235 -4.52 -29.88 -1.07
N GLU A 236 -5.79 -29.92 -0.68
CA GLU A 236 -6.35 -31.05 0.06
C GLU A 236 -7.75 -31.41 -0.45
N TRP A 237 -7.99 -32.70 -0.59
CA TRP A 237 -9.35 -33.22 -0.71
C TRP A 237 -9.99 -33.27 0.67
N ALA A 238 -11.24 -32.84 0.77
CA ALA A 238 -11.96 -32.78 2.03
C ALA A 238 -13.44 -33.15 1.84
N THR A 239 -14.10 -33.33 2.98
CA THR A 239 -15.54 -33.50 3.07
C THR A 239 -16.14 -32.17 3.48
N LEU A 240 -17.04 -31.64 2.66
CA LEU A 240 -17.89 -30.51 3.03
C LEU A 240 -19.20 -31.04 3.59
N THR A 241 -19.50 -30.74 4.85
CA THR A 241 -20.84 -30.95 5.43
C THR A 241 -21.43 -29.58 5.76
N VAL A 242 -22.60 -29.28 5.19
CA VAL A 242 -23.28 -28.00 5.45
C VAL A 242 -24.23 -28.13 6.64
N LEU A 243 -24.22 -27.13 7.53
CA LEU A 243 -25.08 -27.12 8.72
C LEU A 243 -26.50 -26.62 8.44
N GLU A 244 -26.66 -25.90 7.33
CA GLU A 244 -27.91 -25.31 6.87
C GLU A 244 -28.07 -25.56 5.37
N ASP A 245 -29.31 -25.45 4.87
CA ASP A 245 -29.58 -25.52 3.43
C ASP A 245 -28.79 -24.45 2.68
N VAL A 246 -28.18 -24.83 1.56
CA VAL A 246 -27.46 -23.92 0.65
C VAL A 246 -28.14 -23.92 -0.72
N PRO A 247 -29.29 -23.23 -0.90
CA PRO A 247 -30.10 -23.33 -2.12
C PRO A 247 -29.33 -23.00 -3.41
N ARG A 248 -28.41 -22.02 -3.36
CA ARG A 248 -27.59 -21.62 -4.52
C ARG A 248 -26.70 -22.75 -5.06
N LEU A 249 -26.39 -23.74 -4.24
CA LEU A 249 -25.59 -24.91 -4.60
C LEU A 249 -26.42 -26.20 -4.66
N GLY A 250 -27.72 -26.14 -4.31
CA GLY A 250 -28.58 -27.31 -4.24
C GLY A 250 -28.24 -28.31 -3.13
N ILE A 251 -27.50 -27.89 -2.08
CA ILE A 251 -27.05 -28.78 -0.99
C ILE A 251 -27.99 -28.61 0.21
N LYS A 252 -28.48 -29.72 0.78
CA LYS A 252 -29.34 -29.71 1.97
C LYS A 252 -28.53 -29.79 3.27
N ALA A 253 -29.10 -29.28 4.36
CA ALA A 253 -28.50 -29.42 5.69
C ALA A 253 -28.18 -30.89 6.01
N GLY A 254 -26.96 -31.15 6.51
CA GLY A 254 -26.45 -32.49 6.81
C GLY A 254 -25.93 -33.27 5.59
N GLU A 255 -26.17 -32.79 4.37
CA GLU A 255 -25.61 -33.40 3.17
C GLU A 255 -24.09 -33.17 3.10
N SER A 256 -23.37 -34.19 2.65
CA SER A 256 -21.92 -34.14 2.52
C SER A 256 -21.49 -34.25 1.06
N ARG A 257 -20.58 -33.38 0.65
CA ARG A 257 -20.02 -33.32 -0.71
C ARG A 257 -18.51 -33.47 -0.69
N LEU A 258 -17.97 -34.09 -1.71
CA LEU A 258 -16.54 -34.03 -2.00
C LEU A 258 -16.14 -32.58 -2.31
N CYS A 259 -15.07 -32.09 -1.69
CA CYS A 259 -14.50 -30.81 -2.01
C CYS A 259 -12.97 -30.86 -2.15
N PHE A 260 -12.44 -29.86 -2.83
CA PHE A 260 -11.01 -29.62 -2.97
C PHE A 260 -10.70 -28.20 -2.49
N VAL A 261 -9.85 -28.10 -1.48
CA VAL A 261 -9.43 -26.84 -0.88
C VAL A 261 -7.98 -26.58 -1.27
N THR A 262 -7.73 -25.41 -1.83
CA THR A 262 -6.37 -24.95 -2.09
C THR A 262 -6.12 -23.64 -1.38
N HIS A 263 -4.95 -23.52 -0.76
CA HIS A 263 -4.47 -22.29 -0.16
C HIS A 263 -3.13 -21.93 -0.80
N SER A 264 -3.10 -20.79 -1.49
CA SER A 264 -1.91 -20.24 -2.11
C SER A 264 -2.07 -18.73 -2.32
N GLY A 265 -1.05 -18.10 -2.86
CA GLY A 265 -1.03 -16.67 -3.13
C GLY A 265 -0.12 -16.35 -4.30
N SER A 266 0.30 -15.10 -4.39
CA SER A 266 1.08 -14.58 -5.51
C SER A 266 2.56 -14.99 -5.49
N ARG A 267 2.92 -15.94 -4.63
CA ARG A 267 4.23 -16.61 -4.60
C ARG A 267 5.36 -15.58 -4.39
N GLY A 268 6.51 -15.86 -4.98
CA GLY A 268 7.67 -14.96 -4.90
C GLY A 268 7.51 -13.67 -5.70
N VAL A 269 6.45 -13.53 -6.51
CA VAL A 269 6.13 -12.30 -7.23
C VAL A 269 5.63 -11.26 -6.23
N GLY A 270 4.51 -11.54 -5.53
CA GLY A 270 3.98 -10.62 -4.51
C GLY A 270 4.96 -10.38 -3.38
N GLY A 271 5.68 -11.42 -2.94
CA GLY A 271 6.74 -11.29 -1.94
C GLY A 271 7.82 -10.26 -2.32
N THR A 272 8.23 -10.22 -3.58
CA THR A 272 9.24 -9.24 -4.04
C THR A 272 8.65 -7.85 -4.19
N ILE A 273 7.40 -7.74 -4.67
CA ILE A 273 6.68 -6.47 -4.77
C ILE A 273 6.50 -5.83 -3.39
N ALA A 274 6.00 -6.59 -2.41
CA ALA A 274 5.80 -6.12 -1.04
C ALA A 274 7.12 -5.65 -0.41
N GLN A 275 8.22 -6.39 -0.60
CA GLN A 275 9.54 -6.00 -0.09
C GLN A 275 10.04 -4.68 -0.68
N GLU A 276 9.98 -4.53 -2.00
CA GLU A 276 10.50 -3.34 -2.68
C GLU A 276 9.71 -2.10 -2.32
N TYR A 277 8.38 -2.16 -2.39
CA TYR A 277 7.55 -1.00 -2.08
C TYR A 277 7.51 -0.67 -0.59
N THR A 278 7.75 -1.64 0.30
CA THR A 278 7.99 -1.33 1.72
C THR A 278 9.32 -0.59 1.92
N ARG A 279 10.38 -1.00 1.21
CA ARG A 279 11.68 -0.31 1.25
C ARG A 279 11.52 1.15 0.79
N ILE A 280 10.75 1.38 -0.28
CA ILE A 280 10.45 2.72 -0.79
C ILE A 280 9.61 3.50 0.24
N ALA A 281 8.54 2.92 0.77
CA ALA A 281 7.68 3.56 1.78
C ALA A 281 8.48 4.04 3.00
N LYS A 282 9.39 3.20 3.52
CA LYS A 282 10.28 3.57 4.62
C LYS A 282 11.23 4.72 4.27
N ALA A 283 11.71 4.77 3.03
CA ALA A 283 12.59 5.83 2.55
C ALA A 283 11.84 7.17 2.36
N VAL A 284 10.54 7.12 2.04
CA VAL A 284 9.66 8.29 1.97
C VAL A 284 9.32 8.82 3.37
N HIS A 285 9.29 7.95 4.38
CA HIS A 285 8.94 8.29 5.76
C HIS A 285 10.08 8.05 6.78
N PRO A 286 11.26 8.68 6.63
CA PRO A 286 12.37 8.54 7.57
C PRO A 286 12.05 9.15 8.95
N GLU A 287 11.05 10.02 9.03
CA GLU A 287 10.59 10.68 10.25
C GLU A 287 9.76 9.76 11.17
N LEU A 288 9.26 8.63 10.67
CA LEU A 288 8.48 7.69 11.48
C LEU A 288 9.35 7.10 12.59
N PRO A 289 8.86 7.03 13.84
CA PRO A 289 9.54 6.30 14.90
C PRO A 289 9.74 4.82 14.52
N LYS A 290 10.74 4.18 15.13
CA LYS A 290 11.16 2.82 14.76
C LYS A 290 10.02 1.80 14.80
N GLU A 291 9.13 1.92 15.77
CA GLU A 291 7.96 1.08 15.98
C GLU A 291 6.83 1.31 14.94
N TYR A 292 6.91 2.39 14.15
CA TYR A 292 6.00 2.69 13.04
C TYR A 292 6.64 2.45 11.67
N GLN A 293 7.95 2.14 11.59
CA GLN A 293 8.62 1.96 10.30
C GLN A 293 8.05 0.82 9.46
N GLN A 294 7.50 -0.23 10.08
CA GLN A 294 6.80 -1.30 9.34
C GLN A 294 5.41 -0.90 8.85
N LEU A 295 4.88 0.23 9.32
CA LEU A 295 3.61 0.85 8.92
C LEU A 295 3.81 2.00 7.92
N ALA A 296 5.02 2.21 7.41
CA ALA A 296 5.28 3.20 6.38
C ALA A 296 4.37 2.96 5.16
N TRP A 297 3.87 4.05 4.57
CA TRP A 297 2.87 4.01 3.51
C TRP A 297 3.35 4.68 2.24
N LEU A 298 2.56 4.53 1.19
CA LEU A 298 2.69 5.26 -0.07
C LEU A 298 1.39 6.01 -0.33
N ASP A 299 1.48 7.31 -0.59
CA ASP A 299 0.34 8.14 -1.00
C ASP A 299 -0.03 7.80 -2.45
N LEU A 300 -1.31 7.52 -2.71
CA LEU A 300 -1.80 7.15 -4.03
C LEU A 300 -1.72 8.29 -5.06
N ASN A 301 -1.49 9.53 -4.67
CA ASN A 301 -1.24 10.62 -5.60
C ASN A 301 0.22 10.69 -6.09
N THR A 302 1.10 9.81 -5.61
CA THR A 302 2.52 9.79 -5.98
C THR A 302 2.82 8.69 -6.98
N GLU A 303 3.89 8.86 -7.76
CA GLU A 303 4.39 7.83 -8.69
C GLU A 303 4.60 6.49 -7.99
N ALA A 304 5.32 6.48 -6.85
CA ALA A 304 5.57 5.25 -6.09
C ALA A 304 4.27 4.60 -5.58
N GLY A 305 3.27 5.39 -5.18
CA GLY A 305 1.96 4.87 -4.78
C GLY A 305 1.20 4.25 -5.94
N GLN A 306 1.20 4.89 -7.11
CA GLN A 306 0.57 4.36 -8.32
C GLN A 306 1.27 3.10 -8.83
N GLU A 307 2.61 3.07 -8.84
CA GLU A 307 3.35 1.88 -9.23
C GLU A 307 3.09 0.70 -8.28
N TYR A 308 3.05 0.95 -6.97
CA TYR A 308 2.69 -0.10 -6.01
C TYR A 308 1.27 -0.58 -6.23
N TRP A 309 0.32 0.33 -6.44
CA TRP A 309 -1.08 -0.02 -6.69
C TRP A 309 -1.21 -0.93 -7.92
N LEU A 310 -0.56 -0.57 -9.03
CA LEU A 310 -0.53 -1.39 -10.25
C LEU A 310 0.10 -2.76 -9.98
N SER A 311 1.26 -2.78 -9.32
CA SER A 311 2.00 -4.02 -9.01
C SER A 311 1.22 -4.94 -8.07
N MET A 312 0.58 -4.36 -7.05
CA MET A 312 -0.25 -5.07 -6.07
C MET A 312 -1.49 -5.68 -6.75
N ASN A 313 -2.15 -4.96 -7.66
CA ASN A 313 -3.30 -5.50 -8.40
C ASN A 313 -2.87 -6.60 -9.37
N LEU A 314 -1.74 -6.46 -10.07
CA LEU A 314 -1.20 -7.53 -10.92
C LEU A 314 -0.86 -8.79 -10.10
N ALA A 315 -0.21 -8.62 -8.94
CA ALA A 315 0.00 -9.74 -8.01
C ALA A 315 -1.31 -10.28 -7.43
N GLY A 316 -2.33 -9.43 -7.28
CA GLY A 316 -3.67 -9.82 -6.88
C GLY A 316 -4.40 -10.67 -7.91
N ASP A 317 -4.09 -10.52 -9.19
CA ASP A 317 -4.63 -11.37 -10.25
C ASP A 317 -3.84 -12.67 -10.44
N PHE A 318 -2.56 -12.69 -10.03
CA PHE A 318 -1.60 -13.79 -10.18
C PHE A 318 -1.79 -14.91 -9.13
#